data_AF-A0A7D6A1U4-F1
#
_entry.id   AF-A0A7D6A1U4-F1
#
_cell.length_a   1.000
_cell.length_b   1.000
_cell.length_c   1.000
_cell.angle_alpha   90.00
_cell.angle_beta   90.00
_cell.angle_gamma   90.00
#
_symmetry.space_group_name_H-M   'P 1'
#
loop_
_entity.id
_entity.type
_entity.pdbx_description
1 polymer ?
#
loop_
_entity_poly.entity_id
_entity_poly.type
_entity_poly.pdbx_seq_one_letter_code
_entity_poly.pdbx_strand_id
1 'polypeptide(L)'
;MMKNLLLITSLLFSFNAYSYVYGGSNLYGSNYPSFNDMEPSRPYTDDQYSWQNYKNEAERYVDAAKEYVDKANNDIQRIQEAKSEAIENANRVIEEYNRNVRGY
;
A
#
# COMPACT_ATOMS: atom_id res chain seq x y z
N MET A 1 10.16 5.91 42.25
CA MET A 1 10.34 6.97 41.23
C MET A 1 11.03 6.47 39.97
N MET A 2 12.21 5.82 40.05
CA MET A 2 12.92 5.26 38.88
C MET A 2 12.10 4.27 38.03
N LYS A 3 11.22 3.48 38.67
CA LYS A 3 10.37 2.49 38.00
C LYS A 3 9.31 3.12 37.08
N ASN A 4 8.82 4.32 37.42
CA ASN A 4 7.89 5.07 36.59
C ASN A 4 8.63 5.85 35.49
N LEU A 5 9.87 6.28 35.76
CA LEU A 5 10.72 6.96 34.78
C LEU A 5 11.10 6.02 33.61
N LEU A 6 11.45 4.76 33.92
CA LEU A 6 11.73 3.71 32.92
C LEU A 6 10.52 3.37 32.04
N LEU A 7 9.31 3.48 32.59
CA LEU A 7 8.04 3.20 31.90
C LEU A 7 7.66 4.32 30.92
N ILE A 8 7.98 5.57 31.29
CA ILE A 8 7.77 6.75 30.43
C ILE A 8 8.78 6.76 29.28
N THR A 9 10.06 6.42 29.52
CA THR A 9 11.06 6.34 28.45
C THR A 9 10.79 5.20 27.48
N SER A 10 10.23 4.06 27.90
CA SER A 10 9.85 2.97 27.00
C SER A 10 8.66 3.29 26.10
N LEU A 11 7.74 4.16 26.53
CA LEU A 11 6.60 4.64 25.71
C LEU A 11 7.05 5.64 24.63
N LEU A 12 8.17 6.34 24.84
CA LEU A 12 8.71 7.31 23.88
C LEU A 12 9.53 6.65 22.75
N PHE A 13 9.94 5.39 22.92
CA PHE A 13 10.52 4.57 21.84
C PHE A 13 9.41 3.87 21.05
N SER A 14 8.55 4.66 20.38
CA SER A 14 7.79 4.11 19.25
C SER A 14 8.78 3.89 18.12
N PHE A 15 9.28 2.66 17.99
CA PHE A 15 10.03 2.27 16.82
C PHE A 15 9.13 2.48 15.60
N ASN A 16 9.55 3.32 14.68
CA ASN A 16 8.93 3.41 13.36
C ASN A 16 9.02 2.02 12.73
N ALA A 17 7.90 1.30 12.75
CA ALA A 17 7.78 0.03 12.09
C ALA A 17 7.77 0.31 10.59
N TYR A 18 8.93 0.20 9.95
CA TYR A 18 9.01 0.14 8.49
C TYR A 18 8.40 -1.19 8.07
N SER A 19 7.14 -1.15 7.68
CA SER A 19 6.51 -2.31 7.05
C SER A 19 7.07 -2.39 5.64
N TYR A 20 7.82 -3.45 5.37
CA TYR A 20 8.11 -3.81 3.99
C TYR A 20 6.82 -4.39 3.40
N VAL A 21 6.09 -3.60 2.61
CA VAL A 21 4.88 -4.06 1.93
C VAL A 21 5.26 -5.13 0.91
N TYR A 22 5.12 -6.40 1.30
CA TYR A 22 5.40 -7.56 0.46
C TYR A 22 4.27 -7.76 -0.54
N GLY A 23 4.55 -7.53 -1.82
CA GLY A 23 3.57 -7.73 -2.89
C GLY A 23 3.84 -6.84 -4.09
N GLY A 24 3.10 -7.06 -5.17
CA GLY A 24 3.22 -6.27 -6.40
C GLY A 24 2.80 -4.80 -6.21
N SER A 25 2.93 -4.05 -7.30
CA SER A 25 2.50 -2.65 -7.40
C SER A 25 1.87 -2.43 -8.77
N ASN A 26 0.86 -1.55 -8.84
CA ASN A 26 0.38 -1.04 -10.13
C ASN A 26 1.08 0.27 -10.50
N LEU A 27 1.90 0.87 -9.62
CA LEU A 27 2.57 2.13 -9.91
C LEU A 27 3.65 1.95 -10.98
N TYR A 28 3.32 2.29 -12.22
CA TYR A 28 4.28 2.46 -13.31
C TYR A 28 3.96 3.75 -14.07
N GLY A 29 4.92 4.68 -14.13
CA GLY A 29 4.74 5.97 -14.81
C GLY A 29 4.15 7.09 -13.94
N SER A 30 3.50 8.06 -14.58
CA SER A 30 3.12 9.34 -13.94
C SER A 30 1.73 9.35 -13.30
N ASN A 31 0.81 8.49 -13.73
CA ASN A 31 -0.55 8.40 -13.21
C ASN A 31 -0.80 7.00 -12.66
N TYR A 32 -1.76 6.88 -11.73
CA TYR A 32 -2.23 5.56 -11.31
C TYR A 32 -2.98 4.89 -12.48
N PRO A 33 -2.54 3.71 -12.95
CA PRO A 33 -3.17 3.10 -14.12
C PRO A 33 -4.58 2.62 -13.78
N SER A 34 -5.51 2.78 -14.71
CA SER A 34 -6.83 2.15 -14.63
C SER A 34 -6.70 0.65 -14.90
N PHE A 35 -7.54 -0.17 -14.27
CA PHE A 35 -7.74 -1.55 -14.69
C PHE A 35 -8.20 -1.58 -16.15
N ASN A 36 -7.50 -2.34 -17.00
CA ASN A 36 -7.66 -2.30 -18.45
C ASN A 36 -7.65 -3.68 -19.11
N ASP A 37 -7.94 -4.74 -18.34
CA ASP A 37 -8.13 -6.06 -18.93
C ASP A 37 -9.39 -6.11 -19.79
N MET A 38 -9.36 -7.00 -20.77
CA MET A 38 -10.45 -7.13 -21.74
C MET A 38 -11.61 -7.92 -21.13
N GLU A 39 -12.78 -7.29 -21.03
CA GLU A 39 -14.00 -7.97 -20.60
C GLU A 39 -14.34 -9.09 -21.59
N PRO A 40 -14.59 -10.32 -21.09
CA PRO A 40 -14.93 -11.43 -21.96
C PRO A 40 -16.31 -11.25 -22.58
N SER A 41 -16.45 -11.65 -23.84
CA SER A 41 -17.71 -11.53 -24.56
C SER A 41 -18.51 -12.82 -24.44
N ARG A 42 -19.82 -12.68 -24.15
CA ARG A 42 -20.74 -13.81 -24.13
C ARG A 42 -20.69 -14.57 -25.47
N PRO A 43 -20.68 -15.92 -25.45
CA PRO A 43 -20.67 -16.70 -26.68
C PRO A 43 -21.96 -16.50 -27.49
N TYR A 44 -21.82 -16.51 -28.81
CA TYR A 44 -22.96 -16.39 -29.74
C TYR A 44 -23.78 -17.67 -29.87
N THR A 45 -23.15 -18.82 -29.62
CA THR A 45 -23.75 -20.15 -29.73
C THR A 45 -23.94 -20.77 -28.35
N ASP A 46 -24.96 -21.63 -28.23
CA ASP A 46 -25.34 -22.29 -26.97
C ASP A 46 -24.69 -23.67 -26.79
N ASP A 47 -23.52 -23.89 -27.39
CA ASP A 47 -22.81 -25.16 -27.27
C ASP A 47 -21.91 -25.19 -26.02
N GLN A 48 -21.71 -26.39 -25.48
CA GLN A 48 -20.96 -26.61 -24.25
C GLN A 48 -19.52 -26.08 -24.34
N TYR A 49 -18.89 -26.18 -25.51
CA TYR A 49 -17.50 -25.76 -25.69
C TYR A 49 -17.37 -24.24 -25.61
N SER A 50 -18.24 -23.50 -26.29
CA SER A 50 -18.28 -22.04 -26.24
C SER A 50 -18.54 -21.50 -24.83
N TRP A 51 -19.46 -22.13 -24.09
CA TRP A 51 -19.71 -21.77 -22.68
C TRP A 51 -18.53 -22.09 -21.76
N GLN A 52 -17.84 -23.20 -21.98
CA GLN A 52 -16.67 -23.55 -21.19
C GLN A 52 -15.52 -22.56 -21.43
N ASN A 53 -15.31 -22.13 -22.68
CA ASN A 53 -14.32 -21.10 -23.00
C ASN A 53 -14.65 -19.77 -22.34
N TYR A 54 -15.91 -19.31 -22.44
CA TYR A 54 -16.36 -18.09 -21.79
C TYR A 54 -16.21 -18.14 -20.27
N LYS A 55 -16.50 -19.28 -19.63
CA LYS A 55 -16.25 -19.49 -18.21
C LYS A 55 -14.78 -19.28 -17.86
N ASN A 56 -13.87 -19.91 -18.62
CA ASN A 56 -12.43 -19.77 -18.38
C ASN A 56 -11.96 -18.32 -18.56
N GLU A 57 -12.50 -17.60 -19.54
CA GLU A 57 -12.20 -16.19 -19.77
C GLU A 57 -12.71 -15.31 -18.62
N ALA A 58 -13.93 -15.55 -18.14
CA ALA A 58 -14.50 -14.85 -17.00
C ALA A 58 -13.71 -15.09 -15.71
N GLU A 59 -13.27 -16.33 -15.47
CA GLU A 59 -12.40 -16.67 -14.33
C GLU A 59 -11.08 -15.90 -14.41
N ARG A 60 -10.42 -15.87 -15.57
CA ARG A 60 -9.19 -15.09 -15.76
C ARG A 60 -9.38 -13.59 -15.53
N TYR A 61 -10.47 -13.01 -16.05
CA TYR A 61 -10.77 -11.60 -15.87
C TYR A 61 -11.00 -11.25 -14.39
N VAL A 62 -11.72 -12.11 -13.66
CA VAL A 62 -11.94 -11.97 -12.22
C VAL A 62 -10.62 -12.06 -11.45
N ASP A 63 -9.75 -13.00 -11.80
CA ASP A 63 -8.45 -13.14 -11.13
C ASP A 63 -7.53 -11.96 -11.38
N ALA A 64 -7.52 -11.41 -12.60
CA ALA A 64 -6.77 -10.19 -12.89
C ALA A 64 -7.31 -8.97 -12.14
N ALA A 65 -8.63 -8.85 -11.99
CA ALA A 65 -9.24 -7.80 -11.18
C ALA A 65 -8.84 -7.91 -9.71
N LYS A 66 -8.79 -9.14 -9.14
CA LYS A 66 -8.29 -9.36 -7.77
C LYS A 66 -6.83 -8.94 -7.63
N GLU A 67 -5.98 -9.36 -8.57
CA GLU A 67 -4.55 -8.99 -8.55
C GLU A 67 -4.36 -7.47 -8.62
N TYR A 68 -5.12 -6.78 -9.48
CA TYR A 68 -5.10 -5.32 -9.55
C TYR A 68 -5.49 -4.67 -8.22
N VAL A 69 -6.55 -5.16 -7.57
CA VAL A 69 -7.00 -4.65 -6.25
C VAL A 69 -5.95 -4.91 -5.17
N ASP A 70 -5.35 -6.10 -5.13
CA ASP A 70 -4.31 -6.44 -4.15
C ASP A 70 -3.08 -5.55 -4.29
N LYS A 71 -2.62 -5.32 -5.53
CA LYS A 71 -1.54 -4.36 -5.82
C LYS A 71 -1.91 -2.94 -5.42
N ALA A 72 -3.16 -2.53 -5.60
CA ALA A 72 -3.62 -1.21 -5.20
C ALA A 72 -3.63 -1.00 -3.69
N ASN A 73 -4.06 -2.01 -2.93
CA ASN A 73 -3.98 -1.97 -1.47
C ASN A 73 -2.52 -1.84 -0.99
N ASN A 74 -1.60 -2.59 -1.61
CA ASN A 74 -0.17 -2.47 -1.31
C ASN A 74 0.36 -1.06 -1.60
N ASP A 75 -0.04 -0.44 -2.71
CA ASP A 75 0.38 0.91 -3.06
C ASP A 75 -0.18 1.97 -2.10
N ILE A 76 -1.45 1.83 -1.68
CA ILE A 76 -2.07 2.69 -0.66
C ILE A 76 -1.28 2.61 0.64
N GLN A 77 -0.89 1.42 1.08
CA GLN A 77 -0.10 1.22 2.29
C GLN A 77 1.26 1.93 2.17
N ARG A 78 1.99 1.74 1.07
CA ARG A 78 3.27 2.45 0.82
C ARG A 78 3.11 3.97 0.83
N ILE A 79 2.02 4.49 0.27
CA ILE A 79 1.71 5.93 0.29
C ILE A 79 1.48 6.41 1.72
N GLN A 80 0.76 5.66 2.54
CA GLN A 80 0.53 6.01 3.95
C GLN A 80 1.84 6.03 4.74
N GLU A 81 2.70 5.02 4.54
CA GLU A 81 4.03 4.95 5.15
C GLU A 81 4.90 6.14 4.75
N ALA A 82 4.99 6.45 3.45
CA ALA A 82 5.76 7.59 2.94
C ALA A 82 5.24 8.94 3.46
N LYS A 83 3.93 9.09 3.61
CA LYS A 83 3.33 10.29 4.23
C LYS A 83 3.75 10.46 5.68
N SER A 84 3.70 9.38 6.47
CA SER A 84 4.13 9.41 7.87
C SER A 84 5.62 9.73 7.98
N GLU A 85 6.46 9.08 7.17
CA GLU A 85 7.90 9.34 7.13
C GLU A 85 8.22 10.81 6.80
N ALA A 86 7.52 11.40 5.83
CA ALA A 86 7.69 12.82 5.49
C ALA A 86 7.38 13.76 6.68
N ILE A 87 6.31 13.47 7.43
CA ILE A 87 5.92 14.25 8.61
C ILE A 87 6.97 14.10 9.72
N GLU A 88 7.41 12.89 10.00
CA GLU A 88 8.44 12.61 11.02
C GLU A 88 9.76 13.30 10.68
N ASN A 89 10.16 13.25 9.41
CA ASN A 89 11.36 13.94 8.93
C ASN A 89 11.27 15.45 9.14
N ALA A 90 10.13 16.08 8.82
CA ALA A 90 9.92 17.50 9.05
C ALA A 90 9.99 17.86 10.55
N ASN A 91 9.30 17.08 11.39
CA ASN A 91 9.31 17.29 12.85
C ASN A 91 10.72 17.17 13.42
N ARG A 92 11.48 16.15 13.00
CA ARG A 92 12.87 15.95 13.43
C ARG A 92 13.76 17.16 13.11
N VAL A 93 13.62 17.75 11.92
CA VAL A 93 14.37 18.96 11.55
C VAL A 93 14.01 20.14 12.45
N ILE A 94 12.73 20.36 12.72
CA ILE A 94 12.26 21.44 13.60
C ILE A 94 12.71 21.23 15.05
N GLU A 95 12.66 20.00 15.55
CA GLU A 95 13.16 19.67 16.88
C GLU A 95 14.66 19.92 17.01
N GLU A 96 15.45 19.51 16.02
CA GLU A 96 16.89 19.78 15.98
C GLU A 96 17.18 21.29 16.00
N TYR A 97 16.50 22.06 15.16
CA TYR A 97 16.61 23.52 15.16
C TYR A 97 16.28 24.11 16.54
N ASN A 98 15.15 23.71 17.14
CA ASN A 98 14.71 24.21 18.44
C ASN A 98 15.70 23.86 19.56
N ARG A 99 16.28 22.65 19.55
CA ARG A 99 17.33 22.25 20.51
C ARG A 99 18.56 23.16 20.41
N ASN A 100 19.03 23.42 19.20
CA ASN A 100 20.24 24.21 18.96
C ASN A 100 20.05 25.70 19.30
N VAL A 101 18.89 26.28 18.99
CA VAL A 101 18.61 27.71 19.27
C VAL A 101 18.31 27.95 20.74
N ARG A 102 17.64 27.02 21.43
CA ARG A 102 17.27 27.20 22.84
C ARG A 102 18.38 26.89 23.83
N GLY A 103 19.49 26.28 23.37
CA GLY A 103 20.66 26.00 24.19
C GLY A 103 20.32 25.18 25.44
N TYR A 104 20.17 23.85 25.28
CA TYR A 104 20.33 22.94 26.41
C TYR A 104 21.80 22.57 26.57
#